data_AF-A0A367LWE2-F1
#
_entry.id   AF-A0A367LWE2-F1
#
_cell.length_a   1.000
_cell.length_b   1.000
_cell.length_c   1.000
_cell.angle_alpha   90.00
_cell.angle_beta   90.00
_cell.angle_gamma   90.00
#
_symmetry.space_group_name_H-M   'P 1'
#
loop_
_entity.id
_entity.type
_entity.pdbx_description
1 polymer ?
#
loop_
_entity_poly.entity_id
_entity_poly.type
_entity_poly.pdbx_seq_one_letter_code
_entity_poly.pdbx_strand_id
1 'polypeptide(L)'
;VSRESNLALIDYVRDYLAGFGVDSELFFDADGRKANLYATIGPSDRGGVCLSGHTDVVPADGQAWSVPPFRLSERDGRLYGRGTADMKGYLACVLAAVPAFLAAPL
;
A
#
# COMPACT_ATOMS: atom_id res chain seq x y z
N VAL A 1 -8.74 -7.75 2.95
CA VAL A 1 -10.13 -7.36 3.29
C VAL A 1 -10.11 -6.89 4.73
N SER A 2 -10.94 -5.92 5.12
CA SER A 2 -10.86 -5.24 6.43
C SER A 2 -10.98 -6.17 7.64
N ARG A 3 -11.69 -7.29 7.53
CA ARG A 3 -11.78 -8.30 8.59
C ARG A 3 -10.58 -9.27 8.66
N GLU A 4 -9.70 -9.24 7.66
CA GLU A 4 -8.53 -10.11 7.56
C GLU A 4 -7.26 -9.36 7.98
N SER A 5 -6.19 -10.13 8.21
CA SER A 5 -4.86 -9.55 8.40
C SER A 5 -4.40 -8.79 7.16
N ASN A 6 -3.68 -7.68 7.36
CA ASN A 6 -2.98 -6.96 6.29
C ASN A 6 -1.47 -7.27 6.25
N LEU A 7 -0.96 -8.13 7.14
CA LEU A 7 0.48 -8.31 7.33
C LEU A 7 1.20 -8.74 6.06
N ALA A 8 0.64 -9.67 5.28
CA ALA A 8 1.26 -10.08 4.01
C ALA A 8 1.47 -8.92 3.03
N LEU A 9 0.57 -7.93 3.02
CA LEU A 9 0.75 -6.72 2.21
C LEU A 9 1.75 -5.76 2.86
N ILE A 10 1.76 -5.63 4.18
CA ILE A 10 2.74 -4.81 4.91
C ILE A 10 4.16 -5.35 4.71
N ASP A 11 4.36 -6.66 4.81
CA ASP A 11 5.64 -7.32 4.56
C ASP A 11 6.10 -7.09 3.13
N TYR A 12 5.21 -7.24 2.14
CA TYR A 12 5.53 -6.92 0.75
C TYR A 12 6.02 -5.47 0.57
N VAL A 13 5.33 -4.49 1.19
CA VAL A 13 5.71 -3.08 1.10
C VAL A 13 7.05 -2.81 1.82
N ARG A 14 7.25 -3.39 3.01
CA ARG A 14 8.51 -3.30 3.75
C ARG A 14 9.67 -3.83 2.91
N ASP A 15 9.52 -5.02 2.34
CA ASP A 15 10.57 -5.67 1.56
C ASP A 15 10.85 -4.91 0.25
N TYR A 16 9.81 -4.35 -0.38
CA TYR A 16 9.97 -3.45 -1.53
C TYR A 16 10.80 -2.21 -1.16
N LEU A 17 10.48 -1.53 -0.06
CA LEU A 17 11.20 -0.34 0.40
C LEU A 17 12.64 -0.67 0.82
N ALA A 18 12.84 -1.80 1.50
CA ALA A 18 14.16 -2.30 1.88
C ALA A 18 15.04 -2.57 0.65
N GLY A 19 14.45 -3.01 -0.47
CA GLY A 19 15.13 -3.15 -1.76
C GLY A 19 15.72 -1.85 -2.32
N PHE A 20 15.23 -0.70 -1.85
CA PHE A 20 15.77 0.64 -2.15
C PHE A 20 16.60 1.23 -1.01
N GLY A 21 16.88 0.48 0.05
CA GLY A 21 17.57 0.96 1.24
C GLY A 21 16.74 1.92 2.10
N VAL A 22 15.41 1.85 2.01
CA VAL A 22 14.49 2.66 2.83
C VAL A 22 13.98 1.81 3.99
N ASP A 23 14.38 2.19 5.20
CA ASP A 23 13.91 1.53 6.43
C ASP A 23 12.43 1.84 6.69
N SER A 24 11.74 0.85 7.28
CA SER A 24 10.33 0.96 7.65
C SER A 24 10.12 0.56 9.11
N GLU A 25 9.31 1.33 9.82
CA GLU A 25 8.82 1.03 11.16
C GLU A 25 7.42 0.45 11.09
N LEU A 26 7.15 -0.61 11.86
CA LEU A 26 5.85 -1.27 11.91
C LEU A 26 5.17 -1.04 13.26
N PHE A 27 3.91 -0.61 13.22
CA PHE A 27 3.07 -0.40 14.40
C PHE A 27 1.92 -1.39 14.39
N PHE A 28 1.99 -2.39 15.26
CA PHE A 28 1.00 -3.47 15.33
C PHE A 28 -0.24 -3.05 16.13
N ASP A 29 -1.38 -3.64 15.79
CA ASP A 29 -2.55 -3.62 16.67
C ASP A 29 -2.38 -4.55 17.88
N ALA A 30 -3.35 -4.51 18.80
CA ALA A 30 -3.24 -5.19 20.09
C ALA A 30 -3.12 -6.72 19.99
N ASP A 31 -3.71 -7.33 18.96
CA ASP A 31 -3.62 -8.78 18.72
C ASP A 31 -2.52 -9.16 17.72
N GLY A 32 -1.77 -8.17 17.20
CA GLY A 32 -0.66 -8.36 16.28
C GLY A 32 -1.07 -8.87 14.91
N ARG A 33 -2.36 -8.81 14.55
CA ARG A 33 -2.86 -9.32 13.27
C ARG A 33 -2.83 -8.27 12.17
N LYS A 34 -2.63 -7.01 12.52
CA LYS A 34 -2.47 -5.91 11.56
C LYS A 34 -1.32 -5.01 11.97
N ALA A 35 -0.79 -4.31 10.98
CA ALA A 35 0.19 -3.27 11.21
C ALA A 35 -0.04 -2.06 10.30
N ASN A 36 0.33 -0.89 10.82
CA ASN A 36 0.68 0.26 10.01
C ASN A 36 2.17 0.20 9.68
N LEU A 37 2.55 0.74 8.53
CA LEU A 37 3.95 0.88 8.11
C LEU A 37 4.26 2.36 7.93
N TYR A 38 5.35 2.81 8.53
CA TYR A 38 5.88 4.16 8.39
C TYR A 38 7.29 4.12 7.82
N ALA A 39 7.58 4.95 6.82
CA ALA A 39 8.89 5.05 6.21
C ALA A 39 9.19 6.51 5.87
N THR A 40 10.46 6.90 5.98
CA THR A 40 10.92 8.25 5.64
C THR A 40 11.97 8.16 4.54
N ILE A 41 11.80 8.97 3.48
CA ILE A 41 12.81 9.19 2.44
C ILE A 41 13.34 10.61 2.62
N GLY A 42 14.66 10.74 2.81
CA GLY A 42 15.32 12.02 3.07
C GLY A 42 15.50 12.34 4.56
N PRO A 43 15.78 13.60 4.93
CA PRO A 43 16.11 13.98 6.30
C PRO A 43 14.92 13.82 7.24
N SER A 44 15.16 13.30 8.43
CA SER A 44 14.17 13.16 9.50
C SER A 44 14.19 14.32 10.52
N ASP A 45 15.06 15.31 10.33
CA ASP A 45 15.30 16.44 11.24
C ASP A 45 14.43 17.68 10.94
N ARG A 46 13.54 17.59 9.95
CA ARG A 46 12.72 18.71 9.45
C ARG A 46 11.34 18.23 9.00
N GLY A 47 10.44 19.18 8.78
CA GLY A 47 9.12 18.90 8.23
C GLY A 47 9.19 18.36 6.79
N GLY A 48 8.20 17.56 6.42
CA GLY A 48 8.07 16.98 5.08
C GLY A 48 6.62 16.81 4.66
N VAL A 49 6.39 16.04 3.59
CA VAL A 49 5.06 15.68 3.11
C VAL A 49 4.77 14.23 3.47
N CYS A 50 3.63 13.98 4.12
CA CYS A 50 3.19 12.63 4.42
C CYS A 50 2.24 12.12 3.33
N LEU A 51 2.64 11.05 2.64
CA LEU A 51 1.81 10.32 1.68
C LEU A 51 1.13 9.16 2.41
N SER A 52 -0.10 9.39 2.90
CA SER A 52 -0.82 8.45 3.75
C SER A 52 -1.96 7.75 3.00
N GLY A 53 -2.18 6.47 3.32
CA GLY A 53 -3.29 5.69 2.78
C GLY A 53 -3.56 4.43 3.59
N HIS A 54 -4.63 3.71 3.24
CA HIS A 54 -5.03 2.48 3.91
C HIS A 54 -4.83 1.25 3.00
N THR A 55 -4.55 0.11 3.63
CA THR A 55 -4.23 -1.16 2.95
C THR A 55 -5.40 -2.15 2.94
N ASP A 56 -6.41 -1.90 3.78
CA ASP A 56 -7.60 -2.72 3.84
C ASP A 56 -8.59 -2.36 2.73
N VAL A 57 -9.61 -3.20 2.60
CA VAL A 57 -10.64 -3.05 1.59
C VAL A 57 -11.91 -3.65 2.15
N VAL A 58 -13.06 -3.09 1.79
CA VAL A 58 -14.35 -3.68 2.18
C VAL A 58 -14.50 -5.11 1.61
N PRO A 59 -15.28 -5.98 2.27
CA PRO A 59 -15.67 -7.27 1.73
C PRO A 59 -16.26 -7.20 0.32
N ALA A 60 -16.14 -8.28 -0.43
CA ALA A 60 -16.72 -8.43 -1.76
C ALA A 60 -17.80 -9.54 -1.83
N ASP A 61 -18.01 -10.26 -0.72
CA ASP A 61 -18.95 -11.39 -0.66
C ASP A 61 -20.38 -10.93 -0.97
N GLY A 62 -21.10 -11.72 -1.77
CA GLY A 62 -22.50 -11.45 -2.15
C GLY A 62 -22.71 -10.25 -3.09
N GLN A 63 -21.65 -9.56 -3.53
CA GLN A 63 -21.74 -8.45 -4.47
C GLN A 63 -21.71 -8.95 -5.93
N ALA A 64 -22.42 -8.25 -6.82
CA ALA A 64 -22.46 -8.58 -8.24
C ALA A 64 -21.17 -8.12 -8.94
N TRP A 65 -20.18 -9.02 -9.02
CA TRP A 65 -18.93 -8.81 -9.75
C TRP A 65 -18.98 -9.48 -11.13
N SER A 66 -18.56 -8.76 -12.17
CA SER A 66 -18.43 -9.30 -13.54
C SER A 66 -17.06 -9.95 -13.82
N VAL A 67 -16.09 -9.74 -12.92
CA VAL A 67 -14.75 -10.34 -12.92
C VAL A 67 -14.36 -10.71 -11.49
N PRO A 68 -13.44 -11.64 -11.22
CA PRO A 68 -13.10 -12.01 -9.85
C PRO A 68 -12.55 -10.80 -9.06
N PRO A 69 -13.14 -10.45 -7.89
CA PRO A 69 -12.82 -9.19 -7.19
C PRO A 69 -11.37 -9.08 -6.75
N PHE A 70 -10.73 -10.19 -6.39
CA PHE A 70 -9.36 -10.21 -5.87
C PHE A 70 -8.31 -10.68 -6.89
N ARG A 71 -8.69 -10.75 -8.18
CA ARG A 71 -7.75 -10.96 -9.29
C ARG A 71 -7.85 -9.75 -10.21
N LEU A 72 -6.76 -8.98 -10.32
CA LEU A 72 -6.72 -7.80 -11.19
C LEU A 72 -7.07 -8.22 -12.62
N SER A 73 -8.08 -7.56 -13.19
CA SER A 73 -8.56 -7.82 -14.55
C SER A 73 -8.54 -6.52 -15.33
N GLU A 74 -7.96 -6.53 -16.52
CA GLU A 74 -7.93 -5.37 -17.41
C GLU A 74 -8.99 -5.53 -18.51
N ARG A 75 -9.75 -4.46 -18.79
CA ARG A 75 -10.68 -4.39 -19.92
C ARG A 75 -10.88 -2.94 -20.35
N ASP A 76 -10.78 -2.67 -21.65
CA ASP A 76 -10.98 -1.34 -22.25
C ASP A 76 -10.14 -0.23 -21.58
N GLY A 77 -8.88 -0.54 -21.26
CA GLY A 77 -7.95 0.38 -20.58
C GLY A 77 -8.29 0.66 -19.11
N ARG A 78 -9.19 -0.12 -18.50
CA ARG A 78 -9.57 -0.01 -17.09
C ARG A 78 -9.12 -1.23 -16.31
N LEU A 79 -8.63 -0.98 -15.09
CA LEU A 79 -8.21 -2.00 -14.14
C LEU A 79 -9.32 -2.27 -13.14
N TYR A 80 -9.84 -3.49 -13.13
CA TYR A 80 -10.92 -3.95 -12.26
C TYR A 80 -10.37 -4.85 -11.16
N GLY A 81 -10.73 -4.53 -9.93
CA GLY A 81 -10.40 -5.31 -8.74
C GLY A 81 -10.75 -4.56 -7.46
N ARG A 82 -11.12 -5.28 -6.41
CA ARG A 82 -11.38 -4.72 -5.08
C ARG A 82 -10.10 -4.10 -4.54
N GLY A 83 -10.13 -2.79 -4.28
CA GLY A 83 -9.00 -2.03 -3.78
C GLY A 83 -8.26 -1.21 -4.84
N THR A 84 -8.52 -1.43 -6.13
CA THR A 84 -7.85 -0.70 -7.22
C THR A 84 -8.03 0.81 -7.10
N ALA A 85 -9.26 1.28 -6.93
CA ALA A 85 -9.56 2.70 -6.72
C ALA A 85 -9.43 3.14 -5.24
N ASP A 86 -9.87 2.29 -4.30
CA ASP A 86 -9.92 2.62 -2.86
C ASP A 86 -9.16 1.58 -2.01
N MET A 87 -7.90 1.85 -1.64
CA MET A 87 -7.03 2.87 -2.25
C MET A 87 -5.66 2.31 -2.64
N LYS A 88 -5.58 1.02 -2.92
CA LYS A 88 -4.32 0.33 -3.27
C LYS A 88 -3.70 0.84 -4.57
N GLY A 89 -4.50 1.38 -5.50
CA GLY A 89 -3.96 2.05 -6.69
C GLY A 89 -3.12 3.28 -6.33
N TYR A 90 -3.58 4.11 -5.37
CA TYR A 90 -2.79 5.22 -4.87
C TYR A 90 -1.49 4.74 -4.21
N LEU A 91 -1.57 3.72 -3.34
CA LEU A 91 -0.38 3.15 -2.71
C LEU A 91 0.62 2.61 -3.74
N ALA A 92 0.13 1.94 -4.80
CA ALA A 92 0.98 1.46 -5.88
C ALA A 92 1.70 2.61 -6.61
N CYS A 93 1.01 3.72 -6.87
CA CYS A 93 1.63 4.92 -7.46
C CYS A 93 2.71 5.52 -6.55
N VAL A 94 2.47 5.60 -5.24
CA VAL A 94 3.46 6.09 -4.26
C VAL A 94 4.70 5.19 -4.26
N LEU A 95 4.52 3.87 -4.21
CA LEU A 95 5.63 2.92 -4.25
C LEU A 95 6.41 2.99 -5.56
N ALA A 96 5.72 3.14 -6.69
CA ALA A 96 6.37 3.31 -8.00
C ALA A 96 7.19 4.61 -8.09
N ALA A 97 6.85 5.63 -7.30
CA ALA A 97 7.57 6.90 -7.25
C ALA A 97 8.81 6.90 -6.33
N VAL A 98 9.01 5.85 -5.50
CA VAL A 98 10.15 5.74 -4.56
C VAL A 98 11.52 6.00 -5.22
N PRO A 99 11.86 5.41 -6.39
CA PRO A 99 13.14 5.70 -7.05
C PRO A 99 13.32 7.17 -7.40
N ALA A 100 12.24 7.86 -7.81
CA ALA A 100 12.28 9.28 -8.13
C ALA A 100 12.43 10.14 -6.87
N PHE A 101 11.78 9.77 -5.75
CA PHE A 101 11.96 10.45 -4.47
C PHE A 101 13.40 10.33 -3.95
N LEU A 102 14.03 9.18 -4.13
CA LEU A 102 15.43 8.96 -3.73
C LEU A 102 16.43 9.74 -4.58
N ALA A 103 16.12 9.95 -5.87
CA ALA A 103 16.96 10.72 -6.78
C ALA A 103 16.73 12.25 -6.69
N ALA A 104 15.66 12.67 -6.03
CA ALA A 104 15.33 14.08 -5.90
C ALA A 104 16.32 14.80 -4.96
N PRO A 105 16.71 16.04 -5.26
CA PRO A 105 17.51 16.84 -4.33
C PRO A 105 16.70 17.20 -3.08
N LEU A 106 17.34 17.13 -1.91
CA LEU A 106 16.76 17.32 -0.57
C LEU A 106 17.31 18.55 0.14
#